data_AF-A0A496VK36-F1
#
_entry.id   AF-A0A496VK36-F1
#
_cell.length_a   1.000
_cell.length_b   1.000
_cell.length_c   1.000
_cell.angle_alpha   90.00
_cell.angle_beta   90.00
_cell.angle_gamma   90.00
#
_symmetry.space_group_name_H-M   'P 1'
#
loop_
_entity.id
_entity.type
_entity.pdbx_description
1 polymer ?
#
loop_
_entity_poly.entity_id
_entity_poly.type
_entity_poly.pdbx_seq_one_letter_code
_entity_poly.pdbx_strand_id
1 'polypeptide(L)' 'MRRLRKQGSLNKSHDDILKIVDLRFQPQSPLRQQFEQQLALIINETMLDMLLMTTVQCQTIVEFQTLLDSANKTH' A
#
# COMPACT_ATOMS: atom_id res chain seq x y z
N MET A 1 -2.30 -22.68 14.87
CA MET A 1 -1.46 -21.45 14.87
C MET A 1 -1.18 -20.89 13.45
N ARG A 2 -2.08 -21.03 12.46
CA ARG A 2 -1.80 -20.63 11.05
C ARG A 2 -2.37 -19.27 10.63
N ARG A 3 -3.31 -18.70 11.42
CA ARG A 3 -4.02 -17.45 11.10
C ARG A 3 -3.26 -16.18 11.54
N LEU A 4 -2.56 -16.24 12.67
CA LEU A 4 -1.74 -15.12 13.18
C LEU A 4 -0.57 -14.76 12.25
N ARG A 5 0.04 -15.74 11.58
CA ARG A 5 1.14 -15.49 10.64
C ARG A 5 0.69 -14.76 9.37
N LYS A 6 -0.52 -15.03 8.87
CA LYS A 6 -1.06 -14.38 7.67
C LYS A 6 -1.38 -12.90 7.92
N GLN A 7 -2.02 -12.62 9.05
CA GLN A 7 -2.35 -11.25 9.44
C GLN A 7 -1.09 -10.41 9.70
N GLY A 8 -0.04 -11.00 10.28
CA GLY A 8 1.25 -10.34 10.44
C GLY A 8 1.99 -10.08 9.12
N SER A 9 1.79 -10.92 8.10
CA SER A 9 2.36 -10.70 6.76
C SER A 9 1.66 -9.56 6.03
N LEU A 10 0.33 -9.50 6.12
CA LEU A 10 -0.50 -8.43 5.56
C LEU A 10 -0.13 -7.06 6.10
N ASN A 11 -0.10 -6.92 7.42
CA ASN A 11 0.27 -5.67 8.08
C ASN A 11 1.71 -5.24 7.71
N LYS A 12 2.62 -6.20 7.59
CA LYS A 12 4.00 -5.91 7.18
C LYS A 12 4.05 -5.38 5.75
N SER A 13 3.30 -5.96 4.82
CA SER A 13 3.24 -5.45 3.44
C SER A 13 2.63 -4.04 3.39
N HIS A 14 1.61 -3.74 4.19
CA HIS A 14 1.07 -2.37 4.31
C HIS A 14 2.13 -1.38 4.80
N ASP A 15 2.84 -1.72 5.88
CA ASP A 15 3.90 -0.90 6.46
C ASP A 15 5.06 -0.69 5.48
N ASP A 16 5.45 -1.75 4.76
CA ASP A 16 6.54 -1.68 3.77
C ASP A 16 6.17 -0.77 2.59
N ILE A 17 4.92 -0.83 2.10
CA ILE A 17 4.42 0.09 1.06
C ILE A 17 4.46 1.53 1.56
N LEU A 18 3.88 1.80 2.74
CA LEU A 18 3.86 3.15 3.31
C LEU A 18 5.28 3.70 3.52
N LYS A 19 6.21 2.86 3.97
CA LYS A 19 7.61 3.24 4.15
C LYS A 19 8.27 3.63 2.83
N ILE A 20 8.01 2.89 1.74
CA ILE A 20 8.54 3.25 0.42
C ILE A 20 7.94 4.58 -0.05
N VAL A 21 6.63 4.79 0.14
CA VAL A 21 5.96 6.05 -0.21
C VAL A 21 6.56 7.22 0.58
N ASP A 22 6.76 7.05 1.89
CA ASP A 22 7.38 8.05 2.76
C ASP A 22 8.80 8.40 2.31
N LEU A 23 9.60 7.40 1.95
CA LEU A 23 10.98 7.60 1.49
C LEU A 23 11.07 8.27 0.11
N ARG A 24 10.17 7.92 -0.82
CA ARG A 24 10.25 8.38 -2.20
C ARG A 24 9.56 9.72 -2.44
N PHE A 25 8.41 9.92 -1.82
CA PHE A 25 7.53 11.04 -2.16
C PHE A 25 7.31 12.02 -1.00
N GLN A 26 7.63 11.63 0.24
CA GLN A 26 7.45 12.46 1.44
C GLN A 26 6.07 13.14 1.47
N PRO A 27 4.96 12.36 1.36
CA PRO A 27 3.61 12.91 1.36
C PRO A 27 3.35 13.76 2.60
N GLN A 28 2.56 14.81 2.44
CA GLN A 28 2.00 15.54 3.57
C GLN A 28 1.12 14.61 4.42
N SER A 29 1.06 14.85 5.73
CA SER A 29 0.35 13.99 6.68
C SER A 29 -1.09 13.61 6.28
N PRO A 30 -1.94 14.51 5.73
CA PRO A 30 -3.30 14.14 5.33
C PRO A 30 -3.33 13.10 4.20
N LEU A 31 -2.46 13.26 3.21
CA LEU A 31 -2.36 12.35 2.07
C LEU A 31 -1.77 11.00 2.48
N ARG A 32 -0.79 11.02 3.38
CA ARG A 32 -0.21 9.81 3.97
C ARG A 32 -1.27 8.98 4.72
N GLN A 33 -2.11 9.65 5.52
CA GLN A 33 -3.21 9.00 6.25
C GLN A 33 -4.25 8.41 5.31
N GLN A 34 -4.54 9.07 4.18
CA GLN A 34 -5.42 8.52 3.16
C GLN A 34 -4.86 7.23 2.57
N PHE A 35 -3.56 7.19 2.24
CA PHE A 35 -2.93 5.96 1.74
C PHE A 35 -2.95 4.83 2.76
N GLU A 36 -2.72 5.13 4.03
CA GLU A 36 -2.80 4.15 5.12
C GLU A 36 -4.20 3.54 5.22
N GLN A 37 -5.24 4.37 5.20
CA GLN A 37 -6.63 3.91 5.21
C GLN A 37 -6.97 3.08 3.97
N GLN A 38 -6.51 3.52 2.80
CA GLN A 38 -6.76 2.83 1.54
C GLN A 38 -6.02 1.49 1.44
N LEU A 39 -4.80 1.39 1.97
CA LEU A 39 -4.05 0.13 2.04
C LEU A 39 -4.70 -0.86 3.00
N ALA A 40 -5.20 -0.39 4.15
CA ALA A 40 -5.86 -1.24 5.14
C ALA A 40 -7.12 -1.94 4.61
N LEU A 41 -7.76 -1.39 3.57
CA LEU A 41 -8.90 -2.03 2.88
C LEU A 41 -8.49 -3.19 1.97
N ILE A 42 -7.20 -3.28 1.60
CA ILE A 42 -6.68 -4.32 0.72
C ILE A 42 -6.22 -5.50 1.59
N ILE A 43 -7.04 -6.55 1.63
CA ILE A 43 -6.75 -7.80 2.37
C ILE A 43 -6.14 -8.91 1.49
N ASN A 44 -5.99 -8.65 0.19
CA ASN A 44 -5.42 -9.59 -0.77
C ASN A 44 -3.89 -9.45 -0.81
N GLU A 45 -3.19 -10.44 -0.26
CA GLU A 45 -1.72 -10.50 -0.21
C GLU A 45 -1.08 -10.33 -1.60
N THR A 46 -1.60 -10.99 -2.64
CA THR A 46 -1.08 -10.88 -4.01
C THR A 46 -1.19 -9.45 -4.55
N MET A 47 -2.25 -8.74 -4.18
CA MET A 47 -2.48 -7.36 -4.60
C MET A 47 -1.53 -6.41 -3.90
N LEU A 48 -1.21 -6.67 -2.62
CA LEU A 48 -0.21 -5.90 -1.88
C LEU A 48 1.20 -6.14 -2.41
N ASP A 49 1.55 -7.37 -2.77
CA ASP A 49 2.85 -7.65 -3.39
C ASP A 49 2.97 -6.94 -4.75
N MET A 50 1.89 -6.91 -5.54
CA MET A 50 1.85 -6.14 -6.79
C MET A 50 1.99 -4.65 -6.52
N LEU A 51 1.26 -4.09 -5.54
CA LEU A 51 1.37 -2.69 -5.15
C LEU A 51 2.79 -2.37 -4.67
N LEU A 52 3.43 -3.24 -3.90
CA LEU A 52 4.80 -3.05 -3.43
C LEU A 52 5.77 -2.92 -4.61
N MET A 53 5.68 -3.82 -5.59
CA MET A 53 6.49 -3.75 -6.81
C MET A 53 6.23 -2.48 -7.63
N THR A 54 4.97 -2.11 -7.83
CA THR A 54 4.61 -0.94 -8.66
C THR A 54 4.89 0.38 -7.96
N THR A 55 4.82 0.44 -6.62
CA THR A 55 5.16 1.63 -5.83
C THR A 55 6.61 2.04 -6.04
N VAL A 56 7.53 1.10 -6.26
CA VAL A 56 8.94 1.37 -6.59
C VAL A 56 9.09 1.90 -8.03
N GLN A 57 8.18 1.56 -8.92
CA GLN A 57 8.22 1.97 -10.33
C GLN A 57 7.52 3.32 -10.58
N CYS A 58 6.60 3.74 -9.72
CA CYS A 58 5.92 5.04 -9.83
C CYS A 58 6.93 6.18 -9.90
N GLN A 59 6.76 7.12 -10.83
CA GLN A 59 7.59 8.31 -10.91
C GLN A 59 7.05 9.42 -10.02
N THR A 60 5.74 9.44 -9.80
CA THR A 60 5.04 10.46 -9.04
C THR A 60 4.11 9.86 -7.99
N ILE A 61 3.81 10.66 -6.97
CA ILE A 61 2.83 10.30 -5.94
C ILE A 61 1.40 10.15 -6.50
N VAL A 62 1.07 10.89 -7.58
CA VAL A 62 -0.23 10.83 -8.25
C VAL A 62 -0.42 9.50 -8.97
N GLU A 63 0.64 8.97 -9.58
CA GLU A 63 0.61 7.61 -10.16
C GLU A 63 0.35 6.57 -9.08
N PHE A 64 1.02 6.68 -7.93
CA PHE A 64 0.80 5.77 -6.81
C PHE A 64 -0.65 5.87 -6.30
N GLN A 65 -1.18 7.07 -6.10
CA GLN A 65 -2.57 7.29 -5.69
C GLN A 65 -3.55 6.65 -6.69
N THR A 66 -3.33 6.85 -7.99
CA THR A 66 -4.18 6.26 -9.04
C THR A 66 -4.15 4.73 -9.00
N LEU A 67 -2.97 4.14 -8.80
CA LEU A 67 -2.82 2.68 -8.65
C LEU A 67 -3.54 2.17 -7.40
N LEU A 68 -3.43 2.89 -6.29
CA LEU A 68 -4.07 2.53 -5.02
C LEU A 68 -5.60 2.62 -5.13
N ASP A 69 -6.12 3.64 -5.81
CA ASP A 69 -7.54 3.78 -6.13
C ASP A 69 -8.04 2.65 -7.04
N SER A 70 -7.27 2.30 -8.08
CA SER A 70 -7.60 1.17 -8.96
C SER A 70 -7.60 -0.15 -8.20
N ALA A 71 -6.65 -0.36 -7.30
CA ALA A 71 -6.60 -1.54 -6.46
C ALA A 71 -7.85 -1.62 -5.55
N ASN A 72 -8.24 -0.53 -4.92
CA ASN A 72 -9.45 -0.51 -4.10
C ASN A 72 -10.76 -0.69 -4.87
N LYS A 73 -10.80 -0.36 -6.17
CA LYS A 73 -11.97 -0.60 -7.04
C LYS A 73 -12.09 -2.05 -7.54
N THR A 74 -11.05 -2.86 -7.40
CA THR A 74 -11.03 -4.26 -7.87
C THR A 74 -11.51 -5.24 -6.79
N HIS A 75 -12.30 -4.76 -5.82
CA HIS A 75 -13.01 -5.56 -4.82
C HIS A 75 -14.30 -6.16 -5.39
#